data_AF-A0A914RG48-F1
#
_entry.id   AF-A0A914RG48-F1
#
_cell.length_a   1.000
_cell.length_b   1.000
_cell.length_c   1.000
_cell.angle_alpha   90.00
_cell.angle_beta   90.00
_cell.angle_gamma   90.00
#
_symmetry.space_group_name_H-M   'P 1'
#
loop_
_entity.id
_entity.type
_entity.pdbx_description
1 polymer ?
#
loop_
_entity_poly.entity_id
_entity_poly.type
_entity_poly.pdbx_seq_one_letter_code
_entity_poly.pdbx_strand_id
1 'polypeptide(L)'
;MEFEVLAKLQLLNDIVWPSLRSTVEKITSTSNAEFVVVDAAILLEANWDREGVVHQVWSCIVPPEEAIQRMLDRDGISAEEVS
;
A
#
# COMPACT_ATOMS: atom_id res chain seq x y z
N MET A 1 7.14 -10.48 22.20
CA MET A 1 6.93 -11.24 20.95
C MET A 1 6.40 -10.31 19.86
N GLU A 2 5.30 -9.57 20.07
CA GLU A 2 4.80 -8.56 19.11
C GLU A 2 5.82 -7.47 18.72
N PHE A 3 6.55 -6.93 19.69
CA PHE A 3 7.58 -5.90 19.43
C PHE A 3 8.68 -6.38 18.45
N GLU A 4 9.03 -7.66 18.47
CA GLU A 4 10.05 -8.23 17.59
C GLU A 4 9.55 -8.39 16.15
N VAL A 5 8.25 -8.67 15.98
CA VAL A 5 7.60 -8.76 14.66
C VAL A 5 7.53 -7.39 14.01
N LEU A 6 7.09 -6.36 14.75
CA LEU A 6 7.04 -4.98 14.25
C LEU A 6 8.44 -4.48 13.81
N ALA A 7 9.48 -4.76 14.59
CA ALA A 7 10.84 -4.39 14.23
C ALA A 7 11.33 -5.07 12.94
N LYS A 8 10.99 -6.36 12.74
CA LYS A 8 11.32 -7.10 11.51
C LYS A 8 10.56 -6.57 10.30
N LEU A 9 9.28 -6.23 10.47
CA LEU A 9 8.47 -5.62 9.41
C LEU A 9 9.02 -4.24 9.03
N GLN A 10 9.41 -3.42 10.01
CA GLN A 10 10.03 -2.13 9.73
C GLN A 10 11.34 -2.31 8.95
N LEU A 11 12.21 -3.23 9.39
CA LEU A 11 13.46 -3.52 8.69
C LEU A 11 13.21 -3.97 7.23
N LEU A 12 12.18 -4.79 7.00
CA LEU A 12 11.78 -5.20 5.67
C LEU A 12 11.31 -3.99 4.84
N ASN A 13 10.45 -3.15 5.40
CA ASN A 13 9.90 -1.97 4.74
C ASN A 13 11.01 -0.98 4.36
N ASP A 14 11.98 -0.75 5.26
CA ASP A 14 13.13 0.14 5.03
C ASP A 14 14.00 -0.33 3.84
N ILE A 15 13.99 -1.62 3.52
CA ILE A 15 14.71 -2.20 2.38
C ILE A 15 13.83 -2.17 1.11
N VAL A 16 12.57 -2.58 1.24
CA VAL A 16 11.69 -2.83 0.09
C VAL A 16 11.11 -1.54 -0.49
N TRP A 17 10.66 -0.61 0.36
CA TRP A 17 9.96 0.59 -0.10
C TRP A 17 10.82 1.51 -0.98
N PRO A 18 12.11 1.77 -0.68
CA PRO A 18 12.96 2.55 -1.59
C PRO A 18 13.13 1.91 -2.97
N SER A 19 13.23 0.58 -3.01
CA SER A 19 13.34 -0.18 -4.27
C SER A 19 12.04 -0.11 -5.09
N LEU A 20 10.89 -0.26 -4.42
CA LEU A 20 9.58 -0.09 -5.05
C LEU A 20 9.41 1.32 -5.61
N ARG A 21 9.75 2.35 -4.83
CA ARG A 21 9.69 3.75 -5.26
C ARG A 21 10.48 3.95 -6.55
N SER A 22 11.75 3.52 -6.58
CA SER A 22 12.61 3.67 -7.76
C SER A 22 12.02 2.96 -8.99
N THR A 23 11.41 1.78 -8.77
CA THR A 23 10.76 1.02 -9.84
C THR A 23 9.53 1.74 -10.38
N VAL A 24 8.69 2.28 -9.49
CA VAL A 24 7.49 3.05 -9.86
C VAL A 24 7.89 4.30 -10.64
N GLU A 25 8.83 5.10 -10.13
CA GLU A 25 9.32 6.32 -10.80
C GLU A 25 9.89 6.02 -12.19
N LYS A 26 10.58 4.88 -12.35
CA LYS A 26 11.10 4.45 -13.66
C LYS A 26 9.97 4.07 -14.63
N ILE A 27 8.96 3.32 -14.17
CA ILE A 27 7.83 2.91 -15.00
C ILE A 27 6.99 4.14 -15.39
N THR A 28 6.73 5.05 -14.45
CA THR A 28 5.93 6.25 -14.70
C THR A 28 6.65 7.22 -15.63
N SER A 29 7.97 7.43 -15.47
CA SER A 29 8.76 8.32 -16.34
C SER A 29 8.98 7.81 -17.76
N THR A 30 8.80 6.51 -18.00
CA THR A 30 8.93 5.89 -19.33
C THR A 30 7.59 5.61 -20.00
N SER A 31 6.48 5.89 -19.31
CA SER A 31 5.14 5.74 -19.86
C SER A 31 4.85 6.81 -20.92
N ASN A 32 4.17 6.43 -22.00
CA ASN A 32 3.62 7.37 -22.98
C ASN A 32 2.17 7.78 -22.67
N ALA A 33 1.61 7.32 -21.54
CA ALA A 33 0.26 7.68 -21.12
C ALA A 33 0.21 9.12 -20.61
N GLU A 34 -0.91 9.80 -20.87
CA GLU A 34 -1.15 11.15 -20.34
C GLU A 34 -1.28 11.14 -18.80
N PHE A 35 -1.87 10.09 -18.24
CA PHE A 35 -2.00 9.86 -16.81
C PHE A 35 -1.61 8.42 -16.47
N VAL A 36 -0.90 8.24 -15.36
CA VAL A 36 -0.55 6.92 -14.80
C VAL A 36 -1.15 6.82 -13.41
N VAL A 37 -1.87 5.73 -13.15
CA VAL A 37 -2.42 5.43 -11.82
C VAL A 37 -1.52 4.40 -11.15
N VAL A 38 -1.05 4.73 -9.95
CA VAL A 38 -0.27 3.84 -9.10
C VAL A 38 -1.18 3.35 -7.98
N ASP A 39 -1.57 2.08 -8.03
CA ASP A 39 -2.30 1.43 -6.93
C ASP A 39 -1.29 0.95 -5.89
N ALA A 40 -1.30 1.57 -4.71
CA ALA A 40 -0.36 1.30 -3.64
C ALA A 40 -1.03 1.42 -2.27
N ALA A 41 -1.21 0.29 -1.59
CA ALA A 41 -1.74 0.23 -0.23
C ALA A 41 -0.83 0.91 0.82
N ILE A 42 0.47 1.07 0.52
CA ILE A 42 1.48 1.69 1.38
C ILE A 42 1.73 3.17 1.10
N LEU A 43 0.97 3.77 0.17
CA LEU A 43 1.32 5.08 -0.42
C LEU A 43 1.56 6.16 0.65
N LEU A 44 0.69 6.21 1.66
CA LEU A 44 0.75 7.21 2.71
C LEU A 44 1.82 6.88 3.76
N GLU A 45 1.94 5.61 4.14
CA GLU A 45 2.92 5.11 5.09
C GLU A 45 4.35 5.29 4.58
N ALA A 46 4.54 5.12 3.28
CA ALA A 46 5.81 5.32 2.59
C ALA A 46 6.06 6.80 2.19
N ASN A 47 5.19 7.73 2.58
CA ASN A 47 5.27 9.17 2.29
C ASN A 47 5.36 9.52 0.79
N TRP A 48 4.83 8.68 -0.11
CA TRP A 48 4.89 8.93 -1.56
C TRP A 48 4.05 10.14 -1.99
N ASP A 49 3.04 10.49 -1.20
CA ASP A 49 2.25 11.72 -1.33
C ASP A 49 3.07 12.99 -1.02
N ARG A 50 4.03 12.91 -0.11
CA ARG A 50 4.84 14.05 0.36
C ARG A 50 6.17 14.18 -0.37
N GLU A 51 6.74 13.07 -0.80
CA GLU A 51 8.05 13.00 -1.44
C GLU A 51 7.98 13.19 -2.98
N GLY A 52 6.82 13.58 -3.49
CA GLY A 52 6.63 13.95 -4.90
C GLY A 52 6.55 12.77 -5.86
N VAL A 53 6.28 11.56 -5.37
CA VAL A 53 6.14 10.36 -6.22
C VAL A 53 4.82 10.40 -7.01
N VAL A 54 3.77 10.99 -6.44
CA VAL A 54 2.45 11.14 -7.06
C VAL A 54 1.97 12.59 -7.02
N HIS A 55 1.18 12.98 -8.01
CA HIS A 55 0.60 14.32 -8.10
C HIS A 55 -0.76 14.43 -7.39
N GLN A 56 -1.49 13.33 -7.31
CA GLN A 56 -2.82 13.26 -6.70
C GLN A 56 -2.96 11.95 -5.93
N VAL A 57 -3.68 12.00 -4.81
CA VAL A 57 -3.98 10.84 -3.97
C VAL A 57 -5.48 10.56 -4.03
N TRP A 58 -5.83 9.35 -4.45
CA TRP A 58 -7.22 8.89 -4.53
C TRP A 58 -7.37 7.71 -3.56
N SER A 59 -8.42 7.73 -2.75
CA SER A 59 -8.70 6.66 -1.77
C SER A 59 -10.09 6.10 -1.99
N CYS A 60 -10.20 4.77 -1.92
CA CYS A 60 -11.48 4.06 -1.98
C CYS A 60 -11.84 3.62 -0.56
N ILE A 61 -12.79 4.33 0.06
CA ILE A 61 -13.21 4.08 1.44
C ILE A 61 -14.60 3.42 1.45
N VAL A 62 -14.77 2.44 2.32
CA VAL A 62 -16.05 1.77 2.60
C VAL A 62 -16.26 1.69 4.11
N PRO A 63 -17.52 1.51 4.59
CA PRO A 63 -17.75 1.22 6.00
C PRO A 63 -16.94 0.00 6.47
N PRO A 64 -16.44 0.00 7.72
CA PRO A 64 -15.66 -1.13 8.25
C PRO A 64 -16.37 -2.48 8.14
N GLU A 65 -17.67 -2.51 8.44
CA GLU A 65 -18.51 -3.72 8.35
C GLU A 65 -18.52 -4.32 6.94
N GLU A 66 -18.62 -3.46 5.92
CA GLU A 66 -18.56 -3.86 4.50
C GLU A 66 -17.16 -4.36 4.10
N ALA A 67 -16.10 -3.72 4.61
CA ALA A 67 -14.73 -4.18 4.36
C ALA A 67 -14.50 -5.59 4.93
N ILE A 68 -14.92 -5.82 6.18
CA ILE A 68 -14.81 -7.12 6.86
C ILE A 68 -15.57 -8.19 6.07
N GLN A 69 -16.85 -7.94 5.75
CA GLN A 69 -17.68 -8.90 5.03
C GLN A 69 -17.04 -9.29 3.68
N ARG A 70 -16.54 -8.31 2.92
CA ARG A 70 -15.86 -8.57 1.64
C ARG A 70 -14.59 -9.40 1.81
N MET A 71 -13.82 -9.18 2.87
CA MET A 71 -12.62 -9.96 3.15
C MET A 71 -12.96 -11.41 3.51
N LEU A 72 -13.97 -11.62 4.36
CA LEU A 72 -14.45 -12.97 4.71
C LEU A 72 -14.94 -13.73 3.47
N ASP A 73 -15.74 -13.07 2.62
CA ASP A 73 -16.33 -13.70 1.43
C ASP A 73 -15.29 -14.00 0.34
N ARG A 74 -14.30 -13.12 0.16
CA ARG A 74 -13.28 -13.23 -0.90
C ARG A 74 -12.10 -14.10 -0.50
N ASP A 75 -11.56 -13.89 0.69
CA ASP A 75 -10.26 -14.44 1.10
C ASP A 75 -10.40 -15.73 1.92
N GLY A 76 -11.62 -16.07 2.36
CA GLY A 76 -11.90 -17.28 3.15
C GLY A 76 -11.23 -17.27 4.53
N ILE A 77 -10.81 -16.09 4.99
CA ILE A 77 -10.22 -15.87 6.32
C ILE A 77 -11.32 -15.86 7.39
N SER A 78 -10.97 -16.28 8.60
CA SER A 78 -11.90 -16.28 9.72
C SER A 78 -12.07 -14.88 10.30
N ALA A 79 -13.21 -14.58 10.93
CA ALA A 79 -13.46 -13.27 11.57
C ALA A 79 -12.41 -12.91 12.63
N GLU A 80 -11.73 -13.90 13.22
CA GLU A 80 -10.66 -13.74 14.20
C GLU A 80 -9.37 -13.19 13.57
N GLU A 81 -9.15 -13.40 12.26
CA GLU A 81 -7.97 -12.91 11.51
C GLU A 81 -8.18 -11.52 10.90
N VAL A 82 -9.41 -10.98 10.96
CA VAL A 82 -9.76 -9.66 10.41
C VAL A 82 -9.67 -8.55 11.47
N SER A 83 -9.43 -8.91 12.75
CA SER A 83 -9.38 -7.99 13.89
C SER A 83 -8.08 -7.20 14.03
#